data_AF-A0A0D6AG39-F1
#
_entry.id   AF-A0A0D6AG39-F1
#
_cell.length_a   1.000
_cell.length_b   1.000
_cell.length_c   1.000
_cell.angle_alpha   90.00
_cell.angle_beta   90.00
_cell.angle_gamma   90.00
#
_symmetry.space_group_name_H-M   'P 1'
#
loop_
_entity.id
_entity.type
_entity.pdbx_description
1 polymer ?
#
loop_
_entity_poly.entity_id
_entity_poly.type
_entity_poly.pdbx_seq_one_letter_code
_entity_poly.pdbx_strand_id
1 'polypeptide(L)'
;MSIKQKTIEGFLWSIIQHWGSQAGSFIVFLILARLLTPQDFGLLSLANIFLAFMNIFLKQGFTSALIQREKLESEHLDTAFCTQLIVGILLTFISFLIAENIATLFHQPRLTFIIQCFSFLFIINSFGHVFQAVLKKELHFKILAVRSLIAIIISGFLAIIFAFLGFGVWSLVIQQFIYESVLVIIMWRAINWRPKLRFSYTHFQDLLNFSIYVFLNQFLMFFYRKSDNLLIGYFLGEIALGYYTIAYRILEIMTQLLIGVINQVAFPAFSKIQTDITVFRQTFLQAIRFTSLIAFPVFLGLLPLTPEIIITLFGE
;
A
#
# COMPACT_ATOMS: atom_id res chain seq x y z
N MET A 1 -14.70 26.91 2.44
CA MET A 1 -15.05 25.97 1.36
C MET A 1 -16.25 25.13 1.79
N SER A 2 -17.27 25.02 0.95
CA SER A 2 -18.40 24.10 1.17
C SER A 2 -17.91 22.64 1.21
N ILE A 3 -18.59 21.76 1.96
CA ILE A 3 -18.26 20.33 2.06
C ILE A 3 -18.15 19.71 0.66
N LYS A 4 -19.07 20.05 -0.26
CA LYS A 4 -19.03 19.58 -1.66
C LYS A 4 -17.72 19.94 -2.37
N GLN A 5 -17.22 21.16 -2.15
CA GLN A 5 -15.98 21.65 -2.76
C GLN A 5 -14.75 20.94 -2.18
N LYS A 6 -14.71 20.74 -0.85
CA LYS A 6 -13.66 19.95 -0.18
C LYS A 6 -13.65 18.50 -0.67
N THR A 7 -14.81 17.89 -0.91
CA THR A 7 -14.91 16.53 -1.42
C THR A 7 -14.38 16.42 -2.85
N ILE A 8 -14.75 17.35 -3.75
CA ILE A 8 -14.26 17.35 -5.14
C ILE A 8 -12.76 17.59 -5.19
N GLU A 9 -12.25 18.59 -4.46
CA GLU A 9 -10.83 18.86 -4.37
C GLU A 9 -10.09 17.65 -3.77
N GLY A 10 -10.62 17.07 -2.69
CA GLY A 10 -10.06 15.88 -2.06
C GLY A 10 -10.00 14.67 -2.99
N PHE A 11 -11.03 14.50 -3.82
CA PHE A 11 -11.08 13.48 -4.86
C PHE A 11 -9.99 13.70 -5.93
N LEU A 12 -9.87 14.92 -6.46
CA LEU A 12 -8.82 15.26 -7.44
C LEU A 12 -7.42 15.03 -6.88
N TRP A 13 -7.16 15.44 -5.63
CA TRP A 13 -5.88 15.17 -4.98
C TRP A 13 -5.63 13.68 -4.73
N SER A 14 -6.66 12.90 -4.47
CA SER A 14 -6.54 11.44 -4.34
C SER A 14 -6.19 10.78 -5.67
N ILE A 15 -6.75 11.27 -6.78
CA ILE A 15 -6.38 10.84 -8.15
C ILE A 15 -4.91 11.17 -8.42
N ILE A 16 -4.52 12.43 -8.18
CA ILE A 16 -3.14 12.89 -8.37
C ILE A 16 -2.18 12.07 -7.50
N GLN A 17 -2.55 11.80 -6.25
CA GLN A 17 -1.77 10.97 -5.36
C GLN A 17 -1.60 9.57 -5.96
N HIS A 18 -2.70 8.90 -6.33
CA HIS A 18 -2.66 7.52 -6.78
C HIS A 18 -1.90 7.37 -8.10
N TRP A 19 -2.32 8.10 -9.14
CA TRP A 19 -1.73 8.03 -10.47
C TRP A 19 -0.34 8.63 -10.53
N GLY A 20 -0.12 9.76 -9.86
CA GLY A 20 1.20 10.38 -9.79
C GLY A 20 2.19 9.50 -9.03
N SER A 21 1.75 8.82 -7.96
CA SER A 21 2.61 7.88 -7.24
C SER A 21 2.91 6.62 -8.06
N GLN A 22 1.92 6.10 -8.77
CA GLN A 22 2.09 4.94 -9.64
C GLN A 22 3.06 5.26 -10.79
N ALA A 23 2.88 6.37 -11.49
CA ALA A 23 3.74 6.79 -12.58
C ALA A 23 5.17 7.06 -12.10
N GLY A 24 5.33 7.79 -10.98
CA GLY A 24 6.64 8.06 -10.39
C GLY A 24 7.36 6.79 -9.96
N SER A 25 6.66 5.87 -9.29
CA SER A 25 7.23 4.60 -8.86
C SER A 25 7.61 3.72 -10.05
N PHE A 26 6.82 3.74 -11.12
CA PHE A 26 7.11 3.01 -12.35
C PHE A 26 8.36 3.55 -13.06
N ILE A 27 8.51 4.87 -13.16
CA ILE A 27 9.73 5.50 -13.73
C ILE A 27 10.96 5.09 -12.92
N VAL A 28 10.89 5.21 -11.59
CA VAL A 28 12.01 4.81 -10.71
C VAL A 28 12.31 3.31 -10.87
N PHE A 29 11.29 2.47 -10.94
CA PHE A 29 11.44 1.04 -11.17
C PHE A 29 12.14 0.74 -12.50
N LEU A 30 11.75 1.37 -13.63
CA LEU A 30 12.40 1.16 -14.92
C LEU A 30 13.89 1.52 -14.91
N ILE A 31 14.26 2.58 -14.18
CA ILE A 31 15.67 2.98 -14.05
C ILE A 31 16.42 1.94 -13.22
N LEU A 32 15.89 1.56 -12.06
CA LEU A 32 16.53 0.59 -11.17
C LEU A 32 16.59 -0.81 -11.79
N ALA A 33 15.61 -1.19 -12.60
CA ALA A 33 15.58 -2.46 -13.32
C ALA A 33 16.76 -2.61 -14.31
N ARG A 34 17.31 -1.49 -14.80
CA ARG A 34 18.51 -1.50 -15.66
C ARG A 34 19.82 -1.50 -14.88
N LEU A 35 19.79 -1.09 -13.61
CA LEU A 35 20.97 -0.95 -12.76
C LEU A 35 21.18 -2.16 -11.84
N LEU A 36 20.10 -2.85 -11.48
CA LEU A 36 20.09 -3.94 -10.52
C LEU A 36 19.85 -5.28 -11.22
N THR A 37 20.27 -6.35 -10.56
CA THR A 37 20.11 -7.70 -11.11
C THR A 37 18.70 -8.25 -10.80
N PRO A 38 18.20 -9.22 -11.59
CA PRO A 38 16.95 -9.91 -11.27
C PRO A 38 16.96 -10.57 -9.87
N GLN A 39 18.12 -11.03 -9.42
CA GLN A 39 18.32 -11.60 -8.08
C GLN A 39 18.02 -10.58 -6.98
N ASP A 40 18.39 -9.32 -7.19
CA ASP A 40 18.15 -8.26 -6.21
C ASP A 40 16.65 -7.99 -6.04
N PHE A 41 15.90 -7.99 -7.15
CA PHE A 41 14.44 -7.86 -7.13
C PHE A 41 13.75 -9.09 -6.53
N GLY A 42 14.30 -10.30 -6.74
CA GLY A 42 13.82 -11.53 -6.12
C GLY A 42 13.89 -11.46 -4.60
N LEU A 43 15.06 -11.10 -4.06
CA LEU A 43 15.28 -10.93 -2.61
C LEU A 43 14.34 -9.86 -2.02
N LEU A 44 14.23 -8.71 -2.68
CA LEU A 44 13.32 -7.66 -2.24
C LEU A 44 11.86 -8.13 -2.26
N SER A 45 11.46 -8.92 -3.26
CA SER A 45 10.09 -9.42 -3.39
C SER A 45 9.74 -10.36 -2.24
N LEU A 46 10.64 -11.28 -1.87
CA LEU A 46 10.47 -12.15 -0.69
C LEU A 46 10.33 -11.33 0.60
N ALA A 47 11.20 -10.33 0.79
CA ALA A 47 11.14 -9.44 1.95
C ALA A 47 9.84 -8.61 1.99
N ASN A 48 9.35 -8.16 0.82
CA ASN A 48 8.09 -7.43 0.70
C ASN A 48 6.87 -8.29 0.99
N ILE A 49 6.88 -9.59 0.65
CA ILE A 49 5.81 -10.51 1.03
C ILE A 49 5.72 -10.60 2.55
N PHE A 50 6.86 -10.76 3.22
CA PHE A 50 6.92 -10.76 4.69
C PHE A 50 6.41 -9.44 5.28
N LEU A 51 6.89 -8.30 4.78
CA LEU A 51 6.42 -6.98 5.19
C LEU A 51 4.91 -6.81 4.98
N ALA A 52 4.37 -7.27 3.86
CA ALA A 52 2.95 -7.18 3.54
C ALA A 52 2.11 -7.96 4.55
N PHE A 53 2.56 -9.17 4.92
CA PHE A 53 1.92 -9.99 5.95
C PHE A 53 1.96 -9.29 7.32
N MET A 54 3.12 -8.81 7.75
CA MET A 54 3.25 -8.12 9.04
C MET A 54 2.46 -6.81 9.10
N ASN A 55 2.34 -6.11 7.98
CA ASN A 55 1.55 -4.88 7.90
C ASN A 55 0.04 -5.10 8.13
N ILE A 56 -0.49 -6.32 7.98
CA ILE A 56 -1.88 -6.64 8.35
C ILE A 56 -2.08 -6.40 9.85
N PHE A 57 -1.10 -6.80 10.67
CA PHE A 57 -1.12 -6.61 12.12
C PHE A 57 -0.81 -5.18 12.53
N LEU A 58 0.00 -4.45 11.76
CA LEU A 58 0.32 -3.05 12.08
C LEU A 58 -0.83 -2.09 11.71
N LYS A 59 -1.51 -2.35 10.59
CA LYS A 59 -2.73 -1.65 10.18
C LYS A 59 -3.98 -2.29 10.80
N GLN A 60 -3.85 -2.77 12.06
CA GLN A 60 -4.99 -2.98 12.95
C GLN A 60 -5.93 -1.80 12.76
N GLY A 61 -7.22 -2.06 12.53
CA GLY A 61 -8.18 -1.10 11.95
C GLY A 61 -8.37 0.25 12.65
N PHE A 62 -7.52 0.62 13.62
CA PHE A 62 -7.45 1.89 14.33
C PHE A 62 -7.44 3.10 13.40
N THR A 63 -6.66 3.08 12.30
CA THR A 63 -6.72 4.18 11.31
C THR A 63 -8.13 4.33 10.75
N SER A 64 -8.80 3.23 10.42
CA SER A 64 -10.18 3.24 9.92
C SER A 64 -11.19 3.60 11.02
N ALA A 65 -10.97 3.13 12.26
CA ALA A 65 -11.79 3.44 13.43
C ALA A 65 -11.80 4.95 13.73
N LEU A 66 -10.62 5.57 13.69
CA LEU A 66 -10.45 7.01 13.88
C LEU A 66 -11.16 7.82 12.78
N ILE A 67 -11.08 7.37 11.52
CA ILE A 67 -11.73 8.02 10.37
C ILE A 67 -13.26 7.94 10.48
N GLN A 68 -13.81 6.76 10.79
CA GLN A 68 -15.26 6.52 10.82
C GLN A 68 -15.96 7.23 11.98
N ARG A 69 -15.29 7.35 13.12
CA ARG A 69 -15.88 7.87 14.36
C ARG A 69 -16.33 9.33 14.21
N GLU A 70 -17.54 9.68 14.62
CA GLU A 70 -18.02 11.07 14.53
C GLU A 70 -17.41 11.98 15.61
N LYS A 71 -17.49 11.55 16.88
CA LYS A 71 -16.94 12.28 18.03
C LYS A 71 -15.55 11.78 18.38
N LEU A 72 -14.53 12.58 18.11
CA LEU A 72 -13.14 12.19 18.31
C LEU A 72 -12.48 13.07 19.37
N GLU A 73 -12.20 12.46 20.51
CA GLU A 73 -11.46 13.07 21.61
C GLU A 73 -9.95 12.89 21.43
N SER A 74 -9.14 13.78 22.02
CA SER A 74 -7.67 13.70 21.96
C SER A 74 -7.12 12.36 22.43
N GLU A 75 -7.78 11.77 23.42
CA GLU A 75 -7.46 10.52 24.09
C GLU A 75 -7.58 9.34 23.12
N HIS A 76 -8.47 9.41 22.11
CA HIS A 76 -8.52 8.40 21.05
C HIS A 76 -7.25 8.42 20.20
N LEU A 77 -6.75 9.61 19.86
CA LEU A 77 -5.54 9.77 19.05
C LEU A 77 -4.30 9.33 19.80
N ASP A 78 -4.16 9.76 21.06
CA ASP A 78 -3.06 9.39 21.94
C ASP A 78 -3.05 7.87 22.19
N THR A 79 -4.21 7.28 22.48
CA THR A 79 -4.34 5.83 22.69
C THR A 79 -4.02 5.05 21.42
N ALA A 80 -4.56 5.44 20.27
CA ALA A 80 -4.27 4.79 19.00
C ALA A 80 -2.77 4.86 18.64
N PHE A 81 -2.13 6.00 18.91
CA PHE A 81 -0.70 6.19 18.69
C PHE A 81 0.14 5.29 19.58
N CYS A 82 -0.16 5.26 20.89
CA CYS A 82 0.51 4.38 21.84
C CYS A 82 0.36 2.91 21.45
N THR A 83 -0.86 2.47 21.09
CA THR A 83 -1.12 1.10 20.63
C THR A 83 -0.30 0.78 19.38
N GLN A 84 -0.32 1.64 18.35
CA GLN A 84 0.43 1.41 17.12
C GLN A 84 1.94 1.35 17.36
N LEU A 85 2.46 2.20 18.25
CA LEU A 85 3.88 2.19 18.61
C LEU A 85 4.26 0.89 19.32
N ILE A 86 3.48 0.44 20.30
CA ILE A 86 3.69 -0.84 20.99
C ILE A 86 3.65 -2.01 20.00
N VAL A 87 2.64 -2.07 19.14
CA VAL A 87 2.51 -3.11 18.10
C VAL A 87 3.69 -3.06 17.14
N GLY A 88 4.13 -1.88 16.71
CA GLY A 88 5.29 -1.71 15.84
C GLY A 88 6.57 -2.26 16.47
N ILE A 89 6.81 -1.97 17.75
CA ILE A 89 7.96 -2.51 18.50
C ILE A 89 7.86 -4.03 18.65
N LEU A 90 6.68 -4.56 19.00
CA LEU A 90 6.45 -6.00 19.12
C LEU A 90 6.68 -6.73 17.79
N LEU A 91 6.14 -6.21 16.68
CA LEU A 91 6.35 -6.78 15.35
C LEU A 91 7.81 -6.69 14.91
N THR A 92 8.51 -5.62 15.28
CA THR A 92 9.95 -5.49 15.05
C THR A 92 10.69 -6.62 15.75
N PHE A 93 10.44 -6.80 17.06
CA PHE A 93 11.07 -7.83 17.86
C PHE A 93 10.77 -9.25 17.35
N ILE A 94 9.50 -9.56 17.06
CA ILE A 94 9.09 -10.86 16.50
C ILE A 94 9.78 -11.11 15.15
N SER A 95 9.86 -10.10 14.29
CA SER A 95 10.51 -10.23 12.99
C SER A 95 12.00 -10.50 13.12
N PHE A 96 12.67 -9.89 14.09
CA PHE A 96 14.08 -10.18 14.39
C PHE A 96 14.31 -11.65 14.77
N LEU A 97 13.42 -12.22 15.59
CA LEU A 97 13.52 -13.61 16.03
C LEU A 97 13.25 -14.61 14.90
N ILE A 98 12.31 -14.31 14.01
CA ILE A 98 11.86 -15.25 12.97
C ILE A 98 12.64 -15.05 11.65
N ALA A 99 13.41 -13.96 11.49
CA ALA A 99 14.13 -13.63 10.26
C ALA A 99 15.02 -14.77 9.73
N GLU A 100 15.75 -15.45 10.62
CA GLU A 100 16.62 -16.57 10.24
C GLU A 100 15.83 -17.79 9.78
N ASN A 101 14.73 -18.13 10.46
CA ASN A 101 13.83 -19.21 10.07
C ASN A 101 13.21 -18.96 8.68
N ILE A 102 12.88 -17.70 8.36
CA ILE A 102 12.36 -17.34 7.04
C ILE A 102 13.47 -17.42 5.98
N ALA A 103 14.66 -16.91 6.27
CA ALA A 103 15.79 -16.96 5.34
C ALA A 103 16.20 -18.39 4.99
N THR A 104 16.16 -19.29 5.99
CA THR A 104 16.43 -20.72 5.78
C THR A 104 15.31 -21.41 4.99
N LEU A 105 14.05 -21.09 5.25
CA LEU A 105 12.89 -21.59 4.49
C LEU A 105 12.99 -21.28 2.99
N PHE A 106 13.50 -20.10 2.64
CA PHE A 106 13.67 -19.67 1.26
C PHE A 106 15.07 -19.92 0.69
N HIS A 107 15.97 -20.59 1.43
CA HIS A 107 17.37 -20.83 1.03
C HIS A 107 18.15 -19.56 0.65
N GLN A 108 17.82 -18.42 1.25
CA GLN A 108 18.40 -17.11 0.93
C GLN A 108 18.98 -16.45 2.19
N PRO A 109 20.27 -16.65 2.54
CA PRO A 109 20.85 -16.14 3.79
C PRO A 109 20.90 -14.61 3.87
N ARG A 110 20.94 -13.92 2.71
CA ARG A 110 20.87 -12.45 2.65
C ARG A 110 19.53 -11.90 3.14
N LEU A 111 18.47 -12.71 3.11
CA LEU A 111 17.12 -12.31 3.49
C LEU A 111 17.01 -11.98 4.99
N THR A 112 17.81 -12.63 5.85
CA THR A 112 17.80 -12.39 7.31
C THR A 112 18.00 -10.91 7.63
N PHE A 113 19.08 -10.32 7.10
CA PHE A 113 19.41 -8.92 7.35
C PHE A 113 18.39 -7.96 6.74
N ILE A 114 17.86 -8.29 5.55
CA ILE A 114 16.83 -7.46 4.91
C ILE A 114 15.56 -7.45 5.75
N ILE A 115 15.09 -8.60 6.24
CA ILE A 115 13.92 -8.70 7.12
C ILE A 115 14.15 -7.93 8.43
N GLN A 116 15.32 -8.11 9.06
CA GLN A 116 15.69 -7.39 10.28
C GLN A 116 15.69 -5.88 10.06
N CYS A 117 16.27 -5.39 8.96
CA CYS A 117 16.20 -3.98 8.61
C CYS A 117 14.73 -3.55 8.38
N PHE A 118 14.01 -4.22 7.50
CA PHE A 118 12.62 -3.92 7.19
C PHE A 118 11.69 -3.93 8.40
N SER A 119 12.00 -4.69 9.44
CA SER A 119 11.23 -4.68 10.68
C SER A 119 11.19 -3.30 11.34
N PHE A 120 12.23 -2.47 11.22
CA PHE A 120 12.21 -1.10 11.74
C PHE A 120 11.23 -0.18 11.00
N LEU A 121 10.81 -0.54 9.77
CA LEU A 121 9.76 0.20 9.07
C LEU A 121 8.44 0.13 9.83
N PHE A 122 8.19 -0.92 10.64
CA PHE A 122 6.97 -0.98 11.45
C PHE A 122 6.91 0.16 12.47
N ILE A 123 8.03 0.45 13.12
CA ILE A 123 8.14 1.58 14.06
C ILE A 123 7.94 2.90 13.33
N ILE A 124 8.63 3.10 12.19
CA ILE A 124 8.50 4.32 11.38
C ILE A 124 7.04 4.54 10.96
N ASN A 125 6.38 3.49 10.46
CA ASN A 125 4.99 3.55 10.03
C ASN A 125 4.02 3.84 11.18
N SER A 126 4.28 3.30 12.38
CA SER A 126 3.49 3.61 13.59
C SER A 126 3.47 5.11 13.89
N PHE A 127 4.57 5.83 13.65
CA PHE A 127 4.58 7.29 13.80
C PHE A 127 3.68 8.02 12.80
N GLY A 128 3.34 7.40 11.67
CA GLY A 128 2.56 8.01 10.60
C GLY A 128 1.06 7.67 10.58
N HIS A 129 0.66 6.51 11.13
CA HIS A 129 -0.69 5.97 10.95
C HIS A 129 -1.80 6.85 11.54
N VAL A 130 -1.64 7.40 12.75
CA VAL A 130 -2.62 8.32 13.35
C VAL A 130 -2.71 9.63 12.56
N PHE A 131 -1.57 10.21 12.18
CA PHE A 131 -1.53 11.44 11.38
C PHE A 131 -2.23 11.26 10.02
N GLN A 132 -2.03 10.11 9.38
CA GLN A 132 -2.73 9.78 8.15
C GLN A 132 -4.24 9.66 8.38
N ALA A 133 -4.68 9.08 9.51
CA ALA A 133 -6.09 9.00 9.87
C ALA A 133 -6.72 10.39 10.02
N VAL A 134 -6.03 11.29 10.73
CA VAL A 134 -6.47 12.69 10.92
C VAL A 134 -6.59 13.41 9.59
N LEU A 135 -5.56 13.36 8.72
CA LEU A 135 -5.61 14.02 7.40
C LEU A 135 -6.73 13.47 6.52
N LYS A 136 -6.96 12.16 6.52
CA LYS A 136 -8.06 11.54 5.77
C LYS A 136 -9.42 11.99 6.29
N LYS A 137 -9.59 12.01 7.61
CA LYS A 137 -10.83 12.43 8.27
C LYS A 137 -11.16 13.90 8.00
N GLU A 138 -10.15 14.76 8.04
CA GLU A 138 -10.29 16.20 7.79
C GLU A 138 -10.32 16.56 6.28
N LEU A 139 -10.26 15.55 5.41
CA LEU A 139 -10.24 15.67 3.94
C LEU A 139 -9.04 16.46 3.40
N HIS A 140 -7.92 16.45 4.12
CA HIS A 140 -6.66 17.09 3.72
C HIS A 140 -5.85 16.24 2.72
N PHE A 141 -6.50 15.76 1.66
CA PHE A 141 -5.89 14.89 0.64
C PHE A 141 -4.75 15.57 -0.14
N LYS A 142 -4.75 16.90 -0.25
CA LYS A 142 -3.63 17.65 -0.83
C LYS A 142 -2.30 17.33 -0.13
N ILE A 143 -2.30 17.32 1.21
CA ILE A 143 -1.11 17.01 2.01
C ILE A 143 -0.70 15.55 1.77
N LEU A 144 -1.67 14.63 1.69
CA LEU A 144 -1.41 13.21 1.41
C LEU A 144 -0.82 12.99 0.01
N ALA A 145 -1.27 13.75 -0.99
CA ALA A 145 -0.76 13.68 -2.35
C ALA A 145 0.67 14.24 -2.44
N VAL A 146 0.87 15.48 -1.98
CA VAL A 146 2.15 16.17 -2.07
C VAL A 146 3.25 15.41 -1.34
N ARG A 147 2.97 14.87 -0.13
CA ARG A 147 3.97 14.08 0.59
C ARG A 147 4.37 12.80 -0.15
N SER A 148 3.44 12.11 -0.81
CA SER A 148 3.74 10.88 -1.55
C SER A 148 4.59 11.17 -2.78
N LEU A 149 4.28 12.22 -3.52
CA LEU A 149 5.08 12.64 -4.69
C LEU A 149 6.48 13.06 -4.28
N ILE A 150 6.62 13.87 -3.23
CA ILE A 150 7.93 14.27 -2.70
C ILE A 150 8.72 13.05 -2.22
N ALA A 151 8.07 12.14 -1.50
CA ALA A 151 8.71 10.92 -1.00
C ALA A 151 9.24 10.05 -2.16
N ILE A 152 8.49 9.89 -3.26
CA ILE A 152 8.94 9.12 -4.44
C ILE A 152 10.15 9.77 -5.10
N ILE A 153 10.12 11.09 -5.27
CA ILE A 153 11.22 11.82 -5.92
C ILE A 153 12.49 11.68 -5.10
N ILE A 154 12.41 11.95 -3.79
CA ILE A 154 13.58 11.91 -2.89
C ILE A 154 14.08 10.47 -2.75
N SER A 155 13.19 9.51 -2.48
CA SER A 155 13.60 8.12 -2.28
C SER A 155 14.13 7.50 -3.56
N GLY A 156 13.47 7.73 -4.71
CA GLY A 156 13.89 7.21 -6.00
C GLY A 156 15.23 7.79 -6.44
N PHE A 157 15.44 9.11 -6.29
CA PHE A 157 16.71 9.74 -6.60
C PHE A 157 17.87 9.15 -5.78
N LEU A 158 17.67 9.01 -4.46
CA LEU A 158 18.68 8.42 -3.59
C LEU A 158 18.91 6.93 -3.90
N ALA A 159 17.87 6.15 -4.16
CA ALA A 159 17.97 4.75 -4.56
C ALA A 159 18.82 4.59 -5.82
N ILE A 160 18.58 5.43 -6.83
CA ILE A 160 19.35 5.42 -8.08
C ILE A 160 20.83 5.72 -7.81
N ILE A 161 21.13 6.72 -6.97
CA ILE A 161 22.52 7.01 -6.56
C ILE A 161 23.17 5.80 -5.90
N PHE A 162 22.51 5.17 -4.92
CA PHE A 162 23.05 3.98 -4.25
C PHE A 162 23.21 2.79 -5.20
N ALA A 163 22.30 2.62 -6.16
CA ALA A 163 22.43 1.59 -7.19
C ALA A 163 23.67 1.84 -8.07
N PHE A 164 23.92 3.08 -8.51
CA PHE A 164 25.14 3.45 -9.24
C PHE A 164 26.42 3.23 -8.44
N LEU A 165 26.38 3.41 -7.12
CA LEU A 165 27.49 3.14 -6.22
C LEU A 165 27.70 1.63 -5.95
N GLY A 166 26.89 0.74 -6.54
CA GLY A 166 27.06 -0.71 -6.43
C GLY A 166 26.45 -1.34 -5.17
N PHE A 167 25.50 -0.68 -4.49
CA PHE A 167 24.88 -1.21 -3.27
C PHE A 167 23.88 -2.38 -3.51
N GLY A 168 23.55 -2.70 -4.77
CA GLY A 168 22.65 -3.82 -5.11
C GLY A 168 21.28 -3.69 -4.44
N VAL A 169 20.77 -4.77 -3.84
CA VAL A 169 19.51 -4.81 -3.06
C VAL A 169 19.39 -3.66 -2.05
N TRP A 170 20.50 -3.25 -1.43
CA TRP A 170 20.47 -2.25 -0.37
C TRP A 170 20.01 -0.88 -0.86
N SER A 171 20.17 -0.58 -2.15
CA SER A 171 19.58 0.62 -2.77
C SER A 171 18.05 0.65 -2.64
N LEU A 172 17.38 -0.50 -2.84
CA LEU A 172 15.94 -0.67 -2.71
C LEU A 172 15.49 -0.65 -1.25
N VAL A 173 16.30 -1.23 -0.36
CA VAL A 173 16.03 -1.19 1.09
C VAL A 173 16.06 0.26 1.57
N ILE A 174 17.13 1.00 1.24
CA ILE A 174 17.30 2.42 1.59
C ILE A 174 16.17 3.27 1.00
N GLN A 175 15.77 3.00 -0.25
CA GLN A 175 14.63 3.66 -0.89
C GLN A 175 13.39 3.59 0.00
N GLN A 176 13.06 2.41 0.52
CA GLN A 176 11.83 2.21 1.29
C GLN A 176 11.88 2.94 2.63
N PHE A 177 13.04 2.93 3.29
CA PHE A 177 13.27 3.71 4.51
C PHE A 177 13.12 5.21 4.29
N ILE A 178 13.73 5.75 3.24
CA ILE A 178 13.63 7.17 2.92
C ILE A 178 12.18 7.52 2.59
N TYR A 179 11.52 6.69 1.79
CA TYR A 179 10.13 6.91 1.38
C TYR A 179 9.21 7.04 2.60
N GLU A 180 9.21 6.05 3.49
CA GLU A 180 8.35 6.08 4.69
C GLU A 180 8.75 7.19 5.66
N SER A 181 10.05 7.44 5.80
CA SER A 181 10.54 8.54 6.67
C SER A 181 10.06 9.90 6.18
N VAL A 182 10.15 10.19 4.87
CA VAL A 182 9.67 11.44 4.26
C VAL A 182 8.15 11.57 4.44
N LEU A 183 7.40 10.49 4.23
CA LEU A 183 5.95 10.47 4.45
C LEU A 183 5.58 10.87 5.88
N VAL A 184 6.29 10.33 6.88
CA VAL A 184 6.07 10.62 8.30
C VAL A 184 6.47 12.05 8.63
N ILE A 185 7.69 12.48 8.26
CA ILE A 185 8.21 13.82 8.57
C ILE A 185 7.28 14.92 8.04
N ILE A 186 6.80 14.79 6.80
CA ILE A 186 5.90 15.79 6.21
C ILE A 186 4.57 15.85 6.97
N MET A 187 4.00 14.72 7.35
CA MET A 187 2.75 14.71 8.14
C MET A 187 2.92 15.34 9.52
N TRP A 188 4.02 15.03 10.21
CA TRP A 188 4.34 15.61 11.51
C TRP A 188 4.50 17.13 11.44
N ARG A 189 5.05 17.65 10.34
CA ARG A 189 5.12 19.10 10.10
C ARG A 189 3.78 19.71 9.71
N ALA A 190 2.94 18.97 9.00
CA ALA A 190 1.67 19.49 8.47
C ALA A 190 0.54 19.55 9.50
N ILE A 191 0.53 18.67 10.51
CA ILE A 191 -0.51 18.62 11.55
C ILE A 191 0.06 19.16 12.86
N ASN A 192 -0.72 19.99 13.57
CA ASN A 192 -0.32 20.58 14.85
C ASN A 192 -0.50 19.63 16.06
N TRP A 193 -1.34 18.60 15.93
CA TRP A 193 -1.49 17.59 16.96
C TRP A 193 -0.14 16.89 17.22
N ARG A 194 0.14 16.67 18.51
CA ARG A 194 1.33 15.98 19.00
C ARG A 194 0.89 14.89 19.96
N PRO A 195 1.36 13.65 19.78
CA PRO A 195 0.97 12.55 20.66
C PRO A 195 1.45 12.86 22.07
N LYS A 196 0.52 12.85 23.02
CA LYS A 196 0.87 12.73 24.43
C LYS A 196 0.86 11.24 24.73
N LEU A 197 1.88 10.72 25.41
CA LEU A 197 1.98 9.29 25.76
C LEU A 197 0.96 8.92 26.84
N ARG A 198 -0.33 9.07 26.52
CA ARG A 198 -1.48 8.84 27.37
C ARG A 198 -2.25 7.68 26.78
N PHE A 199 -2.37 6.61 27.55
CA PHE A 199 -3.14 5.44 27.17
C PHE A 199 -4.40 5.38 28.01
N SER A 200 -5.56 5.34 27.36
CA SER A 200 -6.85 5.16 28.02
C SER A 200 -7.47 3.85 27.60
N TYR A 201 -7.70 2.96 28.57
CA TYR A 201 -8.24 1.63 28.30
C TYR A 201 -9.67 1.68 27.74
N THR A 202 -10.48 2.64 28.19
CA THR A 202 -11.85 2.83 27.67
C THR A 202 -11.83 3.18 26.18
N HIS A 203 -10.98 4.13 25.79
CA HIS A 203 -10.79 4.55 24.40
C HIS A 203 -10.17 3.43 23.56
N PHE A 204 -9.28 2.64 24.13
CA PHE A 204 -8.68 1.49 23.47
C PHE A 204 -9.74 0.43 23.12
N GLN A 205 -10.58 0.03 24.09
CA GLN A 205 -11.65 -0.95 23.84
C GLN A 205 -12.62 -0.45 22.78
N ASP A 206 -12.97 0.82 22.84
CA ASP A 206 -13.89 1.44 21.90
C ASP A 206 -13.34 1.45 20.46
N LEU A 207 -12.05 1.72 20.29
CA LEU A 207 -11.38 1.60 18.99
C LEU A 207 -11.19 0.14 18.56
N LEU A 208 -10.90 -0.77 19.50
CA LEU A 208 -10.61 -2.17 19.23
C LEU A 208 -11.83 -2.92 18.69
N ASN A 209 -13.03 -2.64 19.22
CA ASN A 209 -14.28 -3.26 18.77
C ASN A 209 -14.52 -3.08 17.27
N PHE A 210 -14.25 -1.91 16.70
CA PHE A 210 -14.31 -1.71 15.26
C PHE A 210 -13.08 -2.30 14.55
N SER A 211 -11.90 -2.11 15.14
CA SER A 211 -10.63 -2.47 14.53
C SER A 211 -10.47 -3.97 14.29
N ILE A 212 -11.07 -4.82 15.12
CA ILE A 212 -10.98 -6.28 14.98
C ILE A 212 -11.72 -6.80 13.75
N TYR A 213 -12.89 -6.25 13.41
CA TYR A 213 -13.61 -6.61 12.19
C TYR A 213 -12.82 -6.20 10.94
N VAL A 214 -12.21 -5.00 10.98
CA VAL A 214 -11.36 -4.51 9.89
C VAL A 214 -10.10 -5.37 9.75
N PHE A 215 -9.49 -5.76 10.87
CA PHE A 215 -8.33 -6.65 10.89
C PHE A 215 -8.66 -8.03 10.31
N LEU A 216 -9.73 -8.67 10.76
CA LEU A 216 -10.18 -9.97 10.25
C LEU A 216 -10.46 -9.91 8.75
N ASN A 217 -11.11 -8.85 8.29
CA ASN A 217 -11.34 -8.65 6.85
C ASN A 217 -10.03 -8.50 6.07
N GLN A 218 -9.05 -7.74 6.59
CA GLN A 218 -7.73 -7.61 5.94
C GLN A 218 -6.96 -8.93 5.95
N PHE A 219 -7.02 -9.69 7.04
CA PHE A 219 -6.38 -10.99 7.17
C PHE A 219 -6.93 -11.98 6.15
N LEU A 220 -8.26 -12.11 6.07
CA LEU A 220 -8.93 -12.95 5.06
C LEU A 220 -8.61 -12.48 3.63
N MET A 221 -8.63 -11.17 3.37
CA MET A 221 -8.29 -10.61 2.07
C MET A 221 -6.82 -10.87 1.67
N PHE A 222 -5.89 -10.89 2.63
CA PHE A 222 -4.50 -11.23 2.34
C PHE A 222 -4.39 -12.66 1.83
N PHE A 223 -4.94 -13.63 2.54
CA PHE A 223 -4.91 -15.03 2.09
C PHE A 223 -5.68 -15.22 0.78
N TYR A 224 -6.81 -14.54 0.61
CA TYR A 224 -7.53 -14.56 -0.65
C TYR A 224 -6.66 -14.06 -1.83
N ARG A 225 -5.93 -12.96 -1.66
CA ARG A 225 -5.12 -12.32 -2.73
C ARG A 225 -3.69 -12.86 -2.89
N LYS A 226 -3.20 -13.63 -1.92
CA LYS A 226 -1.84 -14.19 -1.93
C LYS A 226 -1.83 -15.70 -1.98
N SER A 227 -2.99 -16.35 -1.98
CA SER A 227 -3.10 -17.81 -2.07
C SER A 227 -2.42 -18.33 -3.33
N ASP A 228 -2.68 -17.71 -4.48
CA ASP A 228 -1.98 -17.91 -5.75
C ASP A 228 -0.45 -17.87 -5.62
N ASN A 229 0.10 -16.76 -5.10
CA ASN A 229 1.54 -16.57 -4.93
C ASN A 229 2.15 -17.60 -3.96
N LEU A 230 1.45 -17.88 -2.85
CA LEU A 230 1.93 -18.83 -1.84
C LEU A 230 1.93 -20.27 -2.37
N LEU A 231 0.86 -20.66 -3.06
CA LEU A 231 0.76 -21.99 -3.67
C LEU A 231 1.79 -22.18 -4.78
N ILE A 232 1.96 -21.20 -5.67
CA ILE A 232 2.97 -21.26 -6.74
C ILE A 232 4.37 -21.29 -6.15
N GLY A 233 4.69 -20.41 -5.19
CA GLY A 233 5.98 -20.40 -4.53
C GLY A 233 6.33 -21.71 -3.83
N TYR A 234 5.34 -22.34 -3.17
CA TYR A 234 5.54 -23.59 -2.44
C TYR A 234 5.63 -24.82 -3.35
N PHE A 235 4.74 -24.95 -4.34
CA PHE A 235 4.65 -26.16 -5.18
C PHE A 235 5.52 -26.10 -6.45
N LEU A 236 5.73 -24.90 -7.02
CA LEU A 236 6.41 -24.72 -8.31
C LEU A 236 7.77 -24.01 -8.17
N GLY A 237 8.10 -23.52 -6.98
CA GLY A 237 9.37 -22.87 -6.68
C GLY A 237 9.44 -21.39 -7.07
N GLU A 238 10.58 -20.78 -6.77
CA GLU A 238 10.80 -19.33 -6.86
C GLU A 238 10.79 -18.77 -8.30
N ILE A 239 11.26 -19.55 -9.28
CA ILE A 239 11.31 -19.13 -10.69
C ILE A 239 9.89 -18.97 -11.25
N ALA A 240 9.02 -19.97 -11.04
CA ALA A 240 7.62 -19.91 -11.46
C ALA A 240 6.86 -18.77 -10.77
N LEU A 241 7.13 -18.54 -9.48
CA LEU A 241 6.56 -17.41 -8.75
C LEU A 241 7.02 -16.06 -9.32
N GLY A 242 8.28 -15.95 -9.74
CA GLY A 242 8.82 -14.76 -10.39
C GLY A 242 8.06 -14.42 -11.67
N TYR A 243 7.91 -15.38 -12.58
CA TYR A 243 7.12 -15.21 -13.80
C TYR A 243 5.67 -14.85 -13.51
N TYR A 244 5.04 -15.54 -12.55
CA TYR A 244 3.67 -15.26 -12.14
C TYR A 244 3.53 -13.82 -11.61
N THR A 245 4.43 -13.39 -10.73
CA THR A 245 4.38 -12.06 -10.11
C THR A 245 4.54 -10.96 -11.16
N ILE A 246 5.44 -11.16 -12.13
CA ILE A 246 5.64 -10.24 -13.25
C ILE A 246 4.37 -10.16 -14.11
N ALA A 247 3.83 -11.30 -14.55
CA ALA A 247 2.63 -11.35 -15.38
C ALA A 247 1.42 -10.73 -14.66
N TYR A 248 1.25 -11.07 -13.38
CA TYR A 248 0.16 -10.55 -12.54
C TYR A 248 0.27 -9.04 -12.32
N ARG A 249 1.49 -8.48 -12.23
CA ARG A 249 1.69 -7.04 -12.08
C ARG A 249 1.19 -6.25 -13.29
N ILE A 250 1.38 -6.76 -14.51
CA ILE A 250 0.82 -6.13 -15.73
C ILE A 250 -0.71 -6.12 -15.64
N LEU A 251 -1.30 -7.27 -15.32
CA LEU A 251 -2.75 -7.41 -15.17
C LEU A 251 -3.30 -6.47 -14.08
N GLU A 252 -2.60 -6.34 -12.96
CA GLU A 252 -2.97 -5.44 -11.87
C GLU A 252 -2.96 -3.97 -12.31
N ILE A 253 -1.93 -3.53 -13.04
CA ILE A 253 -1.84 -2.16 -13.57
C ILE A 253 -2.99 -1.90 -14.55
N MET A 254 -3.25 -2.82 -15.48
CA MET A 254 -4.35 -2.69 -16.45
C MET A 254 -5.71 -2.63 -15.76
N THR A 255 -5.91 -3.50 -14.77
CA THR A 255 -7.14 -3.54 -13.97
C THR A 255 -7.32 -2.24 -13.20
N GLN A 256 -6.25 -1.68 -12.61
CA GLN A 256 -6.30 -0.39 -11.91
C GLN A 256 -6.63 0.78 -12.86
N LEU A 257 -6.04 0.81 -14.05
CA LEU A 257 -6.31 1.83 -15.09
C LEU A 257 -7.78 1.84 -15.51
N LEU A 258 -8.37 0.66 -15.70
CA LEU A 258 -9.74 0.54 -16.21
C LEU A 258 -10.79 0.61 -15.09
N ILE A 259 -10.63 -0.19 -14.05
CA ILE A 259 -11.65 -0.35 -12.99
C ILE A 259 -11.51 0.72 -11.91
N GLY A 260 -10.27 1.14 -11.61
CA GLY A 260 -10.01 2.14 -10.57
C GLY A 260 -10.70 3.48 -10.85
N VAL A 261 -10.67 3.92 -12.11
CA VAL A 261 -11.34 5.15 -12.57
C VAL A 261 -12.86 5.04 -12.47
N ILE A 262 -13.41 3.86 -12.82
CA ILE A 262 -14.86 3.62 -12.78
C ILE A 262 -15.35 3.59 -11.33
N ASN A 263 -14.68 2.88 -10.44
CA ASN A 263 -15.05 2.81 -9.01
C ASN A 263 -15.04 4.20 -8.35
N GLN A 264 -14.12 5.06 -8.76
CA GLN A 264 -13.99 6.43 -8.27
C GLN A 264 -15.18 7.32 -8.63
N VAL A 265 -15.78 7.14 -9.82
CA VAL A 265 -16.95 7.91 -10.28
C VAL A 265 -18.26 7.25 -9.86
N ALA A 266 -18.29 5.92 -9.86
CA ALA A 266 -19.48 5.14 -9.56
C ALA A 266 -19.92 5.28 -8.10
N PHE A 267 -18.98 5.30 -7.15
CA PHE A 267 -19.31 5.38 -5.72
C PHE A 267 -20.13 6.63 -5.36
N PRO A 268 -19.72 7.87 -5.70
CA PRO A 268 -20.53 9.07 -5.45
C PRO A 268 -21.88 9.08 -6.17
N ALA A 269 -21.95 8.49 -7.37
CA ALA A 269 -23.20 8.38 -8.13
C ALA A 269 -24.19 7.45 -7.41
N PHE A 270 -23.72 6.28 -6.96
CA PHE A 270 -24.50 5.30 -6.23
C PHE A 270 -24.98 5.82 -4.87
N SER A 271 -24.16 6.55 -4.11
CA SER A 271 -24.59 7.13 -2.83
C SER A 271 -25.75 8.11 -2.96
N LYS A 272 -25.87 8.83 -4.09
CA LYS A 272 -26.99 9.77 -4.32
C LYS A 272 -28.31 9.09 -4.66
N ILE A 273 -28.25 7.90 -5.27
CA ILE A 273 -29.44 7.16 -5.74
C ILE A 273 -29.75 5.94 -4.87
N GLN A 274 -29.06 5.77 -3.73
CA GLN A 274 -29.16 4.58 -2.89
C GLN A 274 -30.56 4.30 -2.33
N THR A 275 -31.41 5.34 -2.24
CA THR A 275 -32.78 5.22 -1.73
C THR A 275 -33.78 4.80 -2.80
N ASP A 276 -33.44 4.94 -4.09
CA ASP A 276 -34.28 4.50 -5.20
C ASP A 276 -33.69 3.23 -5.82
N ILE A 277 -34.24 2.08 -5.41
CA ILE A 277 -33.73 0.77 -5.83
C ILE A 277 -33.81 0.56 -7.35
N THR A 278 -34.81 1.17 -8.01
CA THR A 278 -35.03 1.00 -9.45
C THR A 278 -33.98 1.76 -10.25
N VAL A 279 -33.75 3.02 -9.89
CA VAL A 279 -32.71 3.86 -10.48
C VAL A 279 -31.33 3.28 -10.17
N PHE A 280 -31.09 2.87 -8.92
CA PHE A 280 -29.84 2.20 -8.51
C PHE A 280 -29.54 0.98 -9.39
N ARG A 281 -30.50 0.06 -9.55
CA ARG A 281 -30.33 -1.15 -10.36
C ARG A 281 -30.00 -0.81 -11.81
N GLN A 282 -30.71 0.15 -12.41
CA GLN A 282 -30.47 0.56 -13.80
C GLN A 282 -29.08 1.18 -13.98
N THR A 283 -28.70 2.11 -13.11
CA THR A 283 -27.37 2.75 -13.15
C THR A 283 -26.25 1.73 -12.90
N PHE A 284 -26.48 0.76 -12.00
CA PHE A 284 -25.53 -0.31 -11.74
C PHE A 284 -25.32 -1.21 -12.97
N LEU A 285 -26.40 -1.66 -13.62
CA LEU A 285 -26.30 -2.44 -14.86
C LEU A 285 -25.65 -1.66 -16.00
N GLN A 286 -25.93 -0.36 -16.12
CA GLN A 286 -25.26 0.51 -17.08
C GLN A 286 -23.76 0.62 -16.80
N ALA A 287 -23.36 0.81 -15.54
CA ALA A 287 -21.95 0.86 -15.14
C ALA A 287 -21.24 -0.46 -15.50
N ILE A 288 -21.85 -1.61 -15.20
CA ILE A 288 -21.31 -2.92 -15.60
C ILE A 288 -21.18 -3.02 -17.12
N ARG A 289 -22.21 -2.61 -17.87
CA ARG A 289 -22.21 -2.71 -19.34
C ARG A 289 -21.11 -1.85 -19.95
N PHE A 290 -20.96 -0.60 -19.51
CA PHE A 290 -19.87 0.27 -19.95
C PHE A 290 -18.50 -0.27 -19.57
N THR A 291 -18.33 -0.73 -18.33
CA THR A 291 -17.08 -1.34 -17.86
C THR A 291 -16.70 -2.53 -18.72
N SER A 292 -17.66 -3.42 -19.00
CA SER A 292 -17.45 -4.60 -19.82
C SER A 292 -17.11 -4.25 -21.26
N LEU A 293 -17.80 -3.27 -21.84
CA LEU A 293 -17.58 -2.83 -23.22
C LEU A 293 -16.18 -2.23 -23.43
N ILE A 294 -15.57 -1.66 -22.39
CA ILE A 294 -14.18 -1.17 -22.45
C ILE A 294 -13.18 -2.27 -22.07
N ALA A 295 -13.44 -3.00 -20.99
CA ALA A 295 -12.52 -3.99 -20.46
C ALA A 295 -12.30 -5.15 -21.45
N PHE A 296 -13.36 -5.70 -22.04
CA PHE A 296 -13.24 -6.83 -22.96
C PHE A 296 -12.33 -6.52 -24.16
N PRO A 297 -12.55 -5.43 -24.93
CA PRO A 297 -11.65 -5.09 -26.03
C PRO A 297 -10.20 -4.83 -25.60
N VAL A 298 -9.97 -4.18 -24.45
CA VAL A 298 -8.60 -3.92 -23.98
C VAL A 298 -7.89 -5.23 -23.63
N PHE A 299 -8.52 -6.12 -22.85
CA PHE A 299 -7.91 -7.40 -22.51
C PHE A 299 -7.78 -8.34 -23.72
N LEU A 300 -8.76 -8.37 -24.62
CA LEU A 300 -8.68 -9.16 -25.86
C LEU A 300 -7.63 -8.60 -26.83
N GLY A 301 -7.47 -7.28 -26.91
CA GLY A 301 -6.46 -6.62 -27.73
C GLY A 301 -5.03 -6.81 -27.19
N LEU A 302 -4.88 -7.01 -25.88
CA LEU A 302 -3.58 -7.31 -25.27
C LEU A 302 -3.10 -8.74 -25.56
N LEU A 303 -4.01 -9.71 -25.73
CA LEU A 303 -3.65 -11.11 -26.01
C LEU A 303 -2.63 -11.27 -27.16
N PRO A 304 -2.86 -10.73 -28.37
CA PRO A 304 -1.90 -10.87 -29.47
C PRO A 304 -0.59 -10.09 -29.24
N LEU A 305 -0.60 -9.03 -28.41
CA LEU A 305 0.57 -8.20 -28.10
C LEU A 305 1.42 -8.78 -26.96
N THR A 306 1.00 -9.87 -26.34
CA THR A 306 1.68 -10.49 -25.19
C THR A 306 3.15 -10.80 -25.48
N PRO A 307 3.53 -11.42 -26.61
CA PRO A 307 4.93 -11.70 -26.91
C PRO A 307 5.77 -10.43 -26.97
N GLU A 308 5.31 -9.39 -27.67
CA GLU A 308 6.04 -8.13 -27.78
C GLU A 308 6.14 -7.42 -26.44
N ILE A 309 5.07 -7.41 -25.64
CA ILE A 309 5.04 -6.78 -24.30
C ILE A 309 6.03 -7.46 -23.36
N ILE A 310 6.09 -8.80 -23.37
CA ILE A 310 7.03 -9.55 -22.54
C ILE A 310 8.46 -9.23 -22.97
N ILE A 311 8.77 -9.35 -24.26
CA ILE A 311 10.11 -9.10 -24.81
C ILE A 311 10.57 -7.66 -24.55
N THR A 312 9.69 -6.67 -24.74
CA THR A 312 10.06 -5.25 -24.59
C THR A 312 10.17 -4.80 -23.13
N LEU A 313 9.33 -5.30 -22.23
CA LEU A 313 9.35 -4.87 -20.81
C LEU A 313 10.30 -5.68 -19.95
N PHE A 314 10.46 -6.98 -20.21
CA PHE A 314 11.17 -7.90 -19.33
C PHE A 314 12.39 -8.56 -19.99
N GLY A 315 12.53 -8.47 -21.31
CA GLY A 315 13.56 -9.19 -22.05
C GLY A 315 13.11 -10.60 -22.44
N GLU A 316 14.05 -11.53 -22.59
CA GLU A 316 13.79 -12.93 -23.00
C GLU A 316 12.82 -13.67 -22.06
#